data_AF-A0A966YP15-F1
#
_entry.id   AF-A0A966YP15-F1
#
_cell.length_a   1.000
_cell.length_b   1.000
_cell.length_c   1.000
_cell.angle_alpha   90.00
_cell.angle_beta   90.00
_cell.angle_gamma   90.00
#
_symmetry.space_group_name_H-M   'P 1'
#
loop_
_entity.id
_entity.type
_entity.pdbx_description
1 polymer ?
#
loop_
_entity_poly.entity_id
_entity_poly.type
_entity_poly.pdbx_seq_one_letter_code
_entity_poly.pdbx_strand_id
1 'polypeptide(L)' 'MRVVAGDLGGRKLVTPDGSDTRPTSDRVREAMFNSLFSLDAIEGARVLDAFAGSGALGIEALSRGALHATFV' A
#
# COMPACT_ATOMS: atom_id res chain seq x y z
N MET A 1 -4.88 -3.98 10.46
CA MET A 1 -3.84 -3.56 9.50
C MET A 1 -3.60 -2.05 9.64
N ARG A 2 -2.44 -1.53 9.26
CA ARG A 2 -2.15 -0.07 9.27
C ARG A 2 -1.29 0.31 8.08
N VAL A 3 -1.25 1.59 7.74
CA VAL A 3 -0.23 2.17 6.85
C VAL A 3 1.12 2.10 7.55
N VAL A 4 2.16 1.63 6.85
CA VAL A 4 3.48 1.38 7.42
C VAL A 4 4.31 2.65 7.48
N ALA A 5 4.41 3.42 6.39
CA ALA A 5 5.21 4.65 6.34
C ALA A 5 4.61 5.71 5.40
N GLY A 6 5.34 6.81 5.23
CA GLY A 6 4.90 8.00 4.49
C GLY A 6 3.96 8.89 5.31
N ASP A 7 3.30 9.84 4.66
CA ASP A 7 2.52 10.90 5.31
C ASP A 7 1.31 10.40 6.09
N LEU A 8 0.82 9.20 5.76
CA LEU A 8 -0.31 8.55 6.42
C LEU A 8 0.15 7.43 7.37
N GLY A 9 1.45 7.31 7.62
CA GLY A 9 2.07 6.27 8.43
C GLY A 9 1.42 6.11 9.81
N GLY A 10 1.21 4.87 10.24
CA GLY A 10 0.58 4.54 11.52
C GLY A 10 -0.94 4.59 11.53
N ARG A 11 -1.60 5.14 10.50
CA ARG A 11 -3.07 5.16 10.43
C ARG A 11 -3.63 3.75 10.26
N LYS A 12 -4.66 3.43 11.06
CA LYS A 12 -5.37 2.14 10.96
C LYS A 12 -6.16 2.07 9.67
N LEU A 13 -6.10 0.93 9.02
CA LEU A 13 -6.95 0.62 7.87
C LEU A 13 -8.14 -0.20 8.33
N VAL A 14 -9.34 0.22 7.93
CA VAL A 14 -10.55 -0.58 8.04
C VAL A 14 -10.51 -1.57 6.89
N THR A 15 -10.61 -2.85 7.20
CA THR A 15 -10.57 -3.93 6.22
C THR A 15 -11.93 -4.61 6.18
N PRO A 16 -12.36 -5.16 5.03
CA PRO A 16 -13.57 -5.99 4.97
C PRO A 16 -13.52 -7.12 6.00
N ASP A 17 -14.69 -7.48 6.53
CA ASP A 17 -14.82 -8.58 7.48
C ASP A 17 -14.54 -9.93 6.80
N GLY A 18 -13.94 -10.86 7.53
CA GLY A 18 -13.65 -12.23 7.07
C GLY A 18 -12.17 -12.55 6.89
N SER A 19 -11.88 -13.82 6.57
CA SER A 19 -10.53 -14.35 6.38
C SER A 19 -10.20 -14.74 4.94
N ASP A 20 -11.08 -14.42 3.98
CA ASP A 20 -10.92 -14.80 2.57
C ASP A 20 -9.75 -14.12 1.88
N THR A 21 -9.23 -13.03 2.45
CA THR A 21 -8.00 -12.41 1.97
C THR A 21 -6.81 -12.87 2.81
N ARG A 22 -5.78 -13.42 2.17
CA ARG A 22 -4.46 -13.61 2.81
C ARG A 22 -3.80 -12.24 2.99
N PRO A 23 -3.64 -11.72 4.22
CA PRO A 23 -3.10 -10.38 4.42
C PRO A 23 -1.62 -10.34 4.09
N THR A 24 -1.20 -9.34 3.31
CA THR A 24 0.22 -9.02 3.15
C THR A 24 0.73 -8.41 4.47
N SER A 25 1.70 -9.07 5.08
CA SER A 25 2.27 -8.61 6.35
C SER A 25 2.95 -7.25 6.19
N ASP A 26 2.99 -6.47 7.27
CA ASP A 26 3.63 -5.15 7.26
C ASP A 26 5.10 -5.25 6.80
N ARG A 27 5.82 -6.31 7.19
CA ARG A 27 7.21 -6.56 6.77
C ARG A 27 7.34 -6.80 5.26
N VAL A 28 6.44 -7.57 4.65
CA VAL A 28 6.46 -7.80 3.20
C VAL A 28 6.16 -6.51 2.46
N ARG A 29 5.19 -5.73 2.95
CA ARG A 29 4.85 -4.42 2.37
C ARG A 29 6.02 -3.45 2.46
N GLU A 30 6.65 -3.36 3.62
CA GLU A 30 7.83 -2.52 3.84
C GLU A 30 8.98 -2.90 2.90
N ALA A 31 9.32 -4.18 2.80
CA ALA A 31 10.37 -4.66 1.91
C ALA A 31 10.07 -4.32 0.44
N MET A 32 8.84 -4.52 -0.01
CA MET A 32 8.40 -4.18 -1.37
C MET A 32 8.58 -2.69 -1.68
N PHE A 33 8.09 -1.81 -0.80
CA PHE A 33 8.21 -0.37 -1.02
C PHE A 33 9.64 0.14 -0.88
N ASN A 34 10.48 -0.48 -0.03
CA ASN A 34 11.90 -0.16 0.03
C ASN A 34 12.59 -0.47 -1.31
N SER A 35 12.26 -1.60 -1.95
CA SER A 35 12.77 -1.91 -3.30
C SER A 35 12.27 -0.90 -4.34
N LEU A 36 10.98 -0.57 -4.35
CA LEU A 36 10.43 0.42 -5.29
C LEU A 36 11.01 1.83 -5.09
N PHE A 37 11.24 2.22 -3.84
CA PHE A 37 11.86 3.51 -3.53
C PHE A 37 13.32 3.56 -3.98
N SER A 38 14.07 2.45 -3.85
CA SER A 38 15.45 2.37 -4.36
C SER A 38 15.55 2.51 -5.89
N LEU A 39 14.44 2.35 -6.59
CA LEU A 39 14.31 2.51 -8.04
C LEU A 39 13.66 3.85 -8.44
N ASP A 40 13.39 4.74 -7.48
CA ASP A 40 12.68 6.01 -7.70
C ASP A 40 11.31 5.83 -8.39
N ALA A 41 10.62 4.73 -8.08
CA ALA A 41 9.44 4.28 -8.82
C ALA A 41 8.09 4.66 -8.18
N ILE A 42 8.09 5.41 -7.07
CA ILE A 42 6.87 5.71 -6.29
C ILE A 42 6.47 7.18 -6.34
N GLU A 43 7.41 8.10 -6.11
CA GLU A 43 7.11 9.53 -6.11
C GLU A 43 6.54 9.94 -7.48
N GLY A 44 5.40 10.61 -7.50
CA GLY A 44 4.78 11.00 -8.77
C GLY A 44 4.05 9.85 -9.50
N ALA A 45 4.07 8.61 -9.00
CA ALA A 45 3.60 7.46 -9.75
C ALA A 45 2.06 7.38 -9.84
N ARG A 46 1.58 6.70 -10.89
CA ARG A 46 0.18 6.24 -11.00
C ARG A 46 0.15 4.73 -10.83
N VAL A 47 -0.49 4.27 -9.76
CA VAL A 47 -0.48 2.87 -9.33
C VAL A 47 -1.80 2.19 -9.66
N LEU A 48 -1.73 0.92 -10.05
CA LEU A 48 -2.88 0.01 -10.14
C LEU A 48 -2.71 -1.08 -9.07
N ASP A 49 -3.66 -1.14 -8.15
CA ASP A 49 -3.81 -2.24 -7.19
C ASP A 49 -4.89 -3.19 -7.75
N ALA A 50 -4.46 -4.14 -8.59
CA ALA A 50 -5.34 -4.91 -9.46
C ALA A 50 -6.20 -5.97 -8.74
N PHE A 51 -5.87 -6.28 -7.50
CA PHE A 51 -6.59 -7.23 -6.64
C PHE A 51 -6.61 -6.65 -5.23
N ALA A 52 -7.19 -5.47 -5.10
CA ALA A 52 -6.90 -4.59 -3.97
C ALA A 52 -7.28 -5.20 -2.62
N GLY A 53 -8.36 -5.99 -2.57
CA GLY A 53 -8.88 -6.53 -1.32
C GLY A 53 -9.10 -5.41 -0.29
N SER A 54 -8.25 -5.33 0.73
CA SER A 54 -8.26 -4.23 1.71
C SER A 54 -7.75 -2.87 1.19
N GLY A 55 -7.17 -2.81 0.00
CA GLY A 55 -6.55 -1.61 -0.59
C GLY A 55 -5.22 -1.22 0.05
N ALA A 56 -4.65 -2.06 0.91
CA ALA A 56 -3.49 -1.70 1.72
C ALA A 56 -2.24 -1.36 0.89
N LEU A 57 -2.05 -1.97 -0.28
CA LEU A 57 -0.91 -1.66 -1.15
C LEU A 57 -1.09 -0.33 -1.86
N GLY A 58 -2.25 -0.09 -2.49
CA GLY A 58 -2.52 1.20 -3.13
C GLY A 58 -2.52 2.37 -2.13
N ILE A 59 -3.06 2.19 -0.92
CA ILE A 59 -3.03 3.24 0.12
C ILE A 59 -1.59 3.50 0.61
N GLU A 60 -0.76 2.46 0.75
CA GLU A 60 0.64 2.62 1.10
C GLU A 60 1.42 3.38 0.02
N ALA A 61 1.11 3.13 -1.26
CA ALA A 61 1.71 3.88 -2.37
C ALA A 61 1.36 5.36 -2.31
N LEU A 62 0.07 5.69 -2.10
CA LEU A 62 -0.37 7.07 -1.93
C LEU A 62 0.30 7.75 -0.74
N SER A 63 0.43 7.03 0.39
CA SER A 63 1.12 7.55 1.57
C SER A 63 2.58 7.91 1.32
N ARG A 64 3.22 7.24 0.35
CA ARG A 64 4.64 7.38 0.02
C ARG A 64 4.91 8.26 -1.20
N GLY A 65 3.92 9.03 -1.69
CA GLY A 65 4.12 10.02 -2.75
C GLY A 65 3.59 9.65 -4.13
N ALA A 66 2.87 8.52 -4.27
CA ALA A 66 2.15 8.25 -5.52
C ALA A 66 1.03 9.30 -5.74
N LEU A 67 0.89 9.80 -6.97
CA LEU A 67 -0.14 10.79 -7.32
C LEU A 67 -1.54 10.19 -7.35
N HIS A 68 -1.66 8.92 -7.73
CA HIS A 68 -2.94 8.25 -7.92
C HIS A 68 -2.81 6.75 -7.71
N ALA A 69 -3.86 6.14 -7.14
CA ALA A 69 -4.01 4.69 -7.08
C ALA A 69 -5.41 4.30 -7.58
N THR A 70 -5.44 3.35 -8.53
CA THR A 70 -6.69 2.71 -8.99
C THR A 70 -6.82 1.36 -8.29
N PHE A 71 -7.97 1.10 -7.71
CA PHE A 71 -8.26 -0.15 -6.98
C PHE A 71 -9.27 -0.97 -7.79
N VAL A 72 -8.96 -2.25 -8.04
CA VAL A 72 -9.82 -3.21 -8.76
C VAL A 72 -10.10 -4.40 -7.86
#